data_AF-A0AAE3VWN9-F1
#
_entry.id   AF-A0AAE3VWN9-F1
#
_cell.length_a   1.000
_cell.length_b   1.000
_cell.length_c   1.000
_cell.angle_alpha   90.00
_cell.angle_beta   90.00
_cell.angle_gamma   90.00
#
_symmetry.space_group_name_H-M   'P 1'
#
loop_
_entity.id
_entity.type
_entity.pdbx_description
1 polymer ?
#
loop_
_entity_poly.entity_id
_entity_poly.type
_entity_poly.pdbx_seq_one_letter_code
_entity_poly.pdbx_strand_id
1 'polypeptide(L)'
;MQTMLSSARSFASRLGTNRTAVLLAMGADHADGRIELRGRNNRLRVVWDTTRNDPLYTEQQTVSGAMVRALGGTPFTTPTWRMFRQPVTVHNLGGVPMGSAASPDGEVFGHPGLYVLDGALLPGATAGNPSLTITAVAERCIERAVRRITGDPSWRAPERDSLVPRPIPEDTAVAAVARRAAVLRRPAGVRFSEVMTGTVRLPGPDGLPGAAQLRLSVDIPDLDALIGDPAHSAAVYGTIRVAGPTAQPVMVAGGRLHLLATVDGGPARTMTYQIPFTDDTGRHWLLHGTKHVRRGRRTNPWTATTRLAVAVVDPDERYDAVIPTGRMTITAREAARLLTTIRPTGAGTPATVARFGLFLTGEVGRAFLQGTSR
;
A
#
# COMPACT_ATOMS: atom_id res chain seq x y z
N MET A 1 20.50 -34.24 4.03
CA MET A 1 20.46 -33.05 3.15
C MET A 1 21.52 -33.10 2.05
N GLN A 2 22.81 -33.34 2.37
CA GLN A 2 23.87 -33.52 1.35
C GLN A 2 23.59 -34.65 0.35
N THR A 3 23.02 -35.78 0.80
CA THR A 3 22.63 -36.92 -0.05
C THR A 3 21.44 -36.63 -0.98
N MET A 4 20.61 -35.63 -0.67
CA MET A 4 19.50 -35.18 -1.53
C MET A 4 19.93 -34.10 -2.51
N LEU A 5 20.87 -33.23 -2.12
CA LEU A 5 21.48 -32.26 -3.03
C LEU A 5 22.35 -32.95 -4.08
N SER A 6 23.02 -34.07 -3.73
CA SER A 6 23.75 -34.89 -4.69
C SER A 6 22.83 -35.61 -5.68
N SER A 7 21.64 -36.06 -5.25
CA SER A 7 20.66 -36.68 -6.14
C SER A 7 19.99 -35.67 -7.08
N ALA A 8 19.73 -34.43 -6.63
CA ALA A 8 19.25 -33.36 -7.50
C ALA A 8 20.27 -32.95 -8.57
N ARG A 9 21.57 -32.86 -8.22
CA ARG A 9 22.65 -32.58 -9.19
C ARG A 9 22.85 -33.74 -10.18
N SER A 10 22.80 -34.98 -9.71
CA SER A 10 22.89 -36.18 -10.55
C SER A 10 21.67 -36.35 -11.47
N PHE A 11 20.49 -35.93 -11.03
CA PHE A 11 19.30 -35.88 -11.87
C PHE A 11 19.38 -34.75 -12.91
N ALA A 12 19.83 -33.55 -12.50
CA ALA A 12 20.04 -32.43 -13.40
C ALA A 12 21.10 -32.71 -14.48
N SER A 13 22.15 -33.47 -14.15
CA SER A 13 23.16 -33.88 -15.15
C SER A 13 22.67 -34.94 -16.15
N ARG A 14 21.57 -35.63 -15.84
CA ARG A 14 20.89 -36.57 -16.76
C ARG A 14 19.86 -35.88 -17.67
N LEU A 15 19.44 -34.65 -17.32
CA LEU A 15 18.59 -33.83 -18.17
C LEU A 15 19.48 -33.19 -19.24
N GLY A 16 19.41 -33.69 -20.49
CA GLY A 16 20.17 -33.11 -21.59
C GLY A 16 19.86 -31.60 -21.75
N THR A 17 20.90 -30.78 -21.88
CA THR A 17 20.81 -29.31 -21.94
C THR A 17 20.02 -28.80 -23.15
N ASN A 18 19.97 -29.56 -24.25
CA ASN A 18 19.29 -29.16 -25.50
C ASN A 18 17.76 -29.38 -25.49
N ARG A 19 17.18 -29.96 -24.43
CA ARG A 19 15.74 -30.27 -24.35
C ARG A 19 15.10 -29.90 -23.00
N THR A 20 15.80 -29.10 -22.20
CA THR A 20 15.38 -28.78 -20.83
C THR A 20 15.34 -27.27 -20.66
N ALA A 21 14.19 -26.74 -20.24
CA ALA A 21 14.03 -25.34 -19.85
C ALA A 21 13.79 -25.26 -18.34
N VAL A 22 14.48 -24.35 -17.66
CA VAL A 22 14.27 -24.09 -16.23
C VAL A 22 13.43 -22.83 -16.09
N LEU A 23 12.27 -22.95 -15.46
CA LEU A 23 11.41 -21.83 -15.12
C LEU A 23 11.56 -21.53 -13.63
N LEU A 24 11.90 -20.28 -13.31
CA LEU A 24 11.89 -19.77 -11.94
C LEU A 24 10.70 -18.82 -11.81
N ALA A 25 9.74 -19.19 -10.97
CA ALA A 25 8.57 -18.36 -10.69
C ALA A 25 8.76 -17.63 -9.35
N MET A 26 8.47 -16.34 -9.34
CA MET A 26 8.52 -15.49 -8.15
C MET A 26 7.21 -14.72 -8.02
N GLY A 27 6.88 -14.29 -6.80
CA GLY A 27 5.70 -13.48 -6.54
C GLY A 27 5.75 -12.86 -5.16
N ALA A 28 4.72 -12.06 -4.84
CA ALA A 28 4.56 -11.47 -3.52
C ALA A 28 4.03 -12.53 -2.55
N ASP A 29 4.93 -13.19 -1.83
CA ASP A 29 4.56 -14.06 -0.72
C ASP A 29 4.11 -13.23 0.50
N HIS A 30 3.63 -13.90 1.54
CA HIS A 30 3.15 -13.25 2.76
C HIS A 30 4.25 -12.57 3.60
N ALA A 31 5.53 -12.83 3.32
CA ALA A 31 6.69 -12.29 4.03
C ALA A 31 6.59 -12.38 5.57
N ASP A 32 5.91 -13.40 6.10
CA ASP A 32 5.57 -13.56 7.51
C ASP A 32 6.48 -14.56 8.26
N GLY A 33 7.57 -14.97 7.60
CA GLY A 33 8.62 -15.80 8.17
C GLY A 33 9.30 -15.14 9.37
N ARG A 34 9.75 -15.97 10.31
CA ARG A 34 10.46 -15.53 11.52
C ARG A 34 11.80 -16.21 11.63
N ILE A 35 12.79 -15.47 12.11
CA ILE A 35 14.10 -16.00 12.47
C ILE A 35 14.19 -16.00 13.99
N GLU A 36 14.37 -17.17 14.58
CA GLU A 36 14.38 -17.37 16.03
C GLU A 36 15.69 -18.03 16.47
N LEU A 37 16.22 -17.62 17.62
CA LEU A 37 17.25 -18.36 18.32
C LEU A 37 16.57 -19.43 19.18
N ARG A 38 16.88 -20.71 18.97
CA ARG A 38 16.29 -21.83 19.71
C ARG A 38 17.31 -22.73 20.40
N GLY A 39 16.88 -23.28 21.53
CA GLY A 39 17.63 -24.24 22.33
C GLY A 39 18.74 -23.59 23.15
N ARG A 40 19.42 -24.41 23.98
CA ARG A 40 20.46 -23.95 24.91
C ARG A 40 21.68 -23.31 24.23
N ASN A 41 21.90 -23.61 22.95
CA ASN A 41 23.03 -23.11 22.17
C ASN A 41 22.64 -21.96 21.22
N ASN A 42 21.44 -21.36 21.38
CA ASN A 42 20.96 -20.24 20.56
C ASN A 42 21.12 -20.48 19.05
N ARG A 43 20.68 -21.63 18.54
CA ARG A 43 20.79 -21.91 17.11
C ARG A 43 19.73 -21.13 16.35
N LEU A 44 20.16 -20.46 15.29
CA LEU A 44 19.28 -19.74 14.39
C LEU A 44 18.38 -20.71 13.62
N ARG A 45 17.07 -20.47 13.67
CA ARG A 45 16.03 -21.26 13.01
C ARG A 45 15.10 -20.34 12.26
N VAL A 46 14.88 -20.64 10.99
CA VAL A 46 13.83 -20.02 10.20
C VAL A 46 12.53 -20.78 10.41
N VAL A 47 11.49 -20.09 10.84
CA VAL A 47 10.11 -20.57 10.91
C VAL A 47 9.37 -19.94 9.75
N TRP A 48 8.90 -20.77 8.83
CA TRP A 48 8.20 -20.35 7.62
C TRP A 48 6.96 -21.22 7.42
N ASP A 49 5.80 -20.59 7.31
CA ASP A 49 4.54 -21.28 7.01
C ASP A 49 4.36 -21.36 5.49
N THR A 50 4.67 -22.53 4.94
CA THR A 50 4.52 -22.77 3.50
C THR A 50 3.05 -22.84 3.07
N THR A 51 2.14 -23.22 3.96
CA THR A 51 0.73 -23.45 3.62
C THR A 51 -0.03 -22.15 3.35
N ARG A 52 0.32 -21.07 4.06
CA ARG A 52 -0.23 -19.73 3.79
C ARG A 52 0.04 -19.26 2.37
N ASN A 53 1.16 -19.69 1.80
CA ASN A 53 1.59 -19.32 0.45
C ASN A 53 1.12 -20.32 -0.62
N ASP A 54 0.35 -21.36 -0.28
CA ASP A 54 -0.15 -22.35 -1.24
C ASP A 54 -0.91 -21.77 -2.43
N PRO A 55 -1.76 -20.72 -2.29
CA PRO A 55 -2.40 -20.10 -3.45
C PRO A 55 -1.39 -19.54 -4.46
N LEU A 56 -0.36 -18.84 -3.97
CA LEU A 56 0.72 -18.32 -4.80
C LEU A 56 1.48 -19.46 -5.51
N TYR A 57 1.86 -20.50 -4.78
CA TYR A 57 2.59 -21.64 -5.35
C TYR A 57 1.76 -22.44 -6.35
N THR A 58 0.44 -22.53 -6.14
CA THR A 58 -0.49 -23.19 -7.06
C THR A 58 -0.59 -22.40 -8.38
N GLU A 59 -0.69 -21.08 -8.29
CA GLU A 59 -0.71 -20.21 -9.46
C GLU A 59 0.59 -20.29 -10.26
N GLN A 60 1.74 -20.22 -9.57
CA GLN A 60 3.07 -20.35 -10.18
C GLN A 60 3.23 -21.69 -10.92
N GLN A 61 2.77 -22.80 -10.34
CA GLN A 61 2.78 -24.11 -10.99
C GLN A 61 1.83 -24.17 -12.19
N THR A 62 0.65 -23.55 -12.07
CA THR A 62 -0.36 -23.54 -13.14
C THR A 62 0.16 -22.78 -14.36
N VAL A 63 0.68 -21.57 -14.16
CA VAL A 63 1.25 -20.73 -15.22
C VAL A 63 2.48 -21.39 -15.83
N SER A 64 3.42 -21.85 -15.01
CA SER A 64 4.65 -22.50 -15.51
C SER A 64 4.32 -23.78 -16.29
N GLY A 65 3.37 -24.58 -15.79
CA GLY A 65 2.93 -25.80 -16.47
C GLY A 65 2.20 -25.51 -17.78
N ALA A 66 1.39 -24.47 -17.84
CA ALA A 66 0.74 -24.04 -19.08
C ALA A 66 1.76 -23.57 -20.12
N MET A 67 2.77 -22.81 -19.71
CA MET A 67 3.86 -22.38 -20.57
C MET A 67 4.63 -23.57 -21.15
N VAL A 68 5.04 -24.52 -20.30
CA VAL A 68 5.76 -25.72 -20.76
C VAL A 68 4.93 -26.55 -21.74
N ARG A 69 3.62 -26.74 -21.48
CA ARG A 69 2.73 -27.47 -22.41
C ARG A 69 2.55 -26.75 -23.74
N ALA A 70 2.41 -25.42 -23.72
CA ALA A 70 2.30 -24.62 -24.94
C ALA A 70 3.57 -24.71 -25.82
N LEU A 71 4.74 -24.91 -25.20
CA LEU A 71 6.01 -25.16 -25.87
C LEU A 71 6.19 -26.63 -26.30
N GLY A 72 5.18 -27.49 -26.13
CA GLY A 72 5.24 -28.92 -26.48
C GLY A 72 6.04 -29.77 -25.49
N GLY A 73 6.36 -29.23 -24.31
CA GLY A 73 7.12 -29.93 -23.26
C GLY A 73 6.25 -30.59 -22.19
N THR A 74 6.90 -31.38 -21.34
CA THR A 74 6.28 -32.02 -20.16
C THR A 74 6.68 -31.28 -18.89
N PRO A 75 5.75 -30.70 -18.13
CA PRO A 75 6.06 -30.01 -16.88
C PRO A 75 6.69 -30.96 -15.85
N PHE A 76 7.73 -30.49 -15.17
CA PHE A 76 8.42 -31.24 -14.13
C PHE A 76 8.72 -30.32 -12.94
N THR A 77 8.46 -30.80 -11.72
CA THR A 77 8.80 -30.11 -10.47
C THR A 77 9.82 -30.94 -9.69
N THR A 78 10.66 -30.28 -8.90
CA THR A 78 11.69 -30.97 -8.09
C THR A 78 11.07 -32.02 -7.15
N PRO A 79 11.74 -33.17 -6.92
CA PRO A 79 11.23 -34.21 -6.03
C PRO A 79 10.97 -33.72 -4.60
N THR A 80 11.78 -32.77 -4.10
CA THR A 80 11.62 -32.17 -2.77
C THR A 80 10.32 -31.38 -2.64
N TRP A 81 9.92 -30.64 -3.67
CA TRP A 81 8.63 -29.96 -3.72
C TRP A 81 7.46 -30.95 -3.73
N ARG A 82 7.53 -32.01 -4.56
CA ARG A 82 6.47 -33.02 -4.64
C ARG A 82 6.25 -33.78 -3.34
N MET A 83 7.31 -33.99 -2.56
CA MET A 83 7.27 -34.80 -1.34
C MET A 83 7.04 -33.97 -0.07
N PHE A 84 7.60 -32.76 0.01
CA PHE A 84 7.62 -31.97 1.25
C PHE A 84 7.00 -30.58 1.12
N ARG A 85 6.55 -30.19 -0.09
CA ARG A 85 6.04 -28.83 -0.40
C ARG A 85 6.96 -27.71 0.12
N GLN A 86 8.26 -27.96 0.11
CA GLN A 86 9.26 -27.01 0.60
C GLN A 86 9.72 -26.12 -0.57
N PRO A 87 9.44 -24.81 -0.54
CA PRO A 87 9.94 -23.89 -1.54
C PRO A 87 11.45 -23.72 -1.41
N VAL A 88 12.10 -23.48 -2.53
CA VAL A 88 13.52 -23.11 -2.57
C VAL A 88 13.59 -21.68 -3.09
N THR A 89 14.24 -20.80 -2.33
CA THR A 89 14.50 -19.44 -2.74
C THR A 89 15.97 -19.10 -2.53
N VAL A 90 16.50 -18.27 -3.42
CA VAL A 90 17.80 -17.61 -3.29
C VAL A 90 17.64 -16.12 -2.92
N HIS A 91 16.40 -15.65 -2.84
CA HIS A 91 16.03 -14.26 -2.57
C HIS A 91 15.45 -14.14 -1.16
N ASN A 92 16.27 -14.44 -0.14
CA ASN A 92 15.86 -14.26 1.26
C ASN A 92 15.80 -12.77 1.58
N LEU A 93 14.64 -12.29 2.05
CA LEU A 93 14.38 -10.89 2.38
C LEU A 93 13.74 -10.78 3.77
N GLY A 94 13.99 -9.66 4.44
CA GLY A 94 13.48 -9.39 5.78
C GLY A 94 14.32 -9.96 6.92
N GLY A 95 13.84 -9.75 8.15
CA GLY A 95 14.55 -10.10 9.39
C GLY A 95 14.79 -8.87 10.28
N VAL A 96 15.17 -7.74 9.69
CA VAL A 96 15.27 -6.43 10.39
C VAL A 96 14.54 -5.36 9.56
N PRO A 97 13.21 -5.49 9.37
CA PRO A 97 12.53 -4.68 8.38
C PRO A 97 12.40 -3.22 8.81
N MET A 98 12.54 -2.31 7.83
CA MET A 98 12.26 -0.89 8.04
C MET A 98 10.79 -0.67 8.45
N GLY A 99 10.57 0.25 9.40
CA GLY A 99 9.27 0.55 9.98
C GLY A 99 8.87 -0.30 11.18
N SER A 100 9.57 -1.42 11.45
CA SER A 100 9.29 -2.26 12.63
C SER A 100 10.52 -2.56 13.48
N ALA A 101 11.69 -2.82 12.88
CA ALA A 101 12.94 -3.09 13.62
C ALA A 101 14.01 -2.01 13.39
N ALA A 102 13.98 -1.37 12.22
CA ALA A 102 14.84 -0.25 11.87
C ALA A 102 14.00 0.93 11.37
N SER A 103 14.58 2.13 11.46
CA SER A 103 14.05 3.33 10.83
C SER A 103 13.99 3.17 9.30
N PRO A 104 13.22 4.03 8.60
CA PRO A 104 13.24 4.07 7.13
C PRO A 104 14.63 4.31 6.53
N ASP A 105 15.59 4.82 7.30
CA ASP A 105 16.96 5.09 6.86
C ASP A 105 17.95 3.96 7.24
N GLY A 106 17.45 2.83 7.74
CA GLY A 106 18.26 1.64 8.06
C GLY A 106 18.85 1.61 9.47
N GLU A 107 18.74 2.69 10.25
CA GLU A 107 19.22 2.71 11.64
C GLU A 107 18.33 1.87 12.55
N VAL A 108 18.91 0.95 13.32
CA VAL A 108 18.19 0.03 14.21
C VAL A 108 17.61 0.78 15.41
N PHE A 109 16.33 0.55 15.71
CA PHE A 109 15.69 1.21 16.84
C PHE A 109 16.34 0.80 18.17
N GLY A 110 16.57 1.78 19.06
CA GLY A 110 17.20 1.56 20.35
C GLY A 110 18.73 1.37 20.31
N HIS A 111 19.35 1.40 19.13
CA HIS A 111 20.79 1.20 18.94
C HIS A 111 21.39 2.29 18.04
N PRO A 112 21.61 3.52 18.57
CA PRO A 112 22.17 4.62 17.79
C PRO A 112 23.52 4.25 17.14
N GLY A 113 23.68 4.57 15.86
CA GLY A 113 24.89 4.26 15.10
C GLY A 113 24.97 2.85 14.52
N LEU A 114 23.99 1.98 14.79
CA LEU A 114 23.89 0.65 14.17
C LEU A 114 22.93 0.69 12.98
N TYR A 115 23.41 0.29 11.80
CA TYR A 115 22.64 0.31 10.55
C TYR A 115 22.58 -1.08 9.91
N VAL A 116 21.44 -1.40 9.29
CA VAL A 116 21.25 -2.55 8.40
C VAL A 116 20.97 -2.01 7.00
N LEU A 117 21.71 -2.47 5.99
CA LEU A 117 21.68 -1.93 4.62
C LEU A 117 21.56 -3.03 3.55
N ASP A 118 21.22 -4.27 3.94
CA ASP A 118 21.07 -5.40 3.03
C ASP A 118 19.60 -5.82 2.85
N GLY A 119 19.37 -7.01 2.27
CA GLY A 119 18.04 -7.56 2.06
C GLY A 119 17.21 -7.76 3.33
N ALA A 120 17.84 -7.80 4.52
CA ALA A 120 17.12 -7.93 5.78
C ALA A 120 16.27 -6.69 6.11
N LEU A 121 16.62 -5.53 5.54
CA LEU A 121 15.90 -4.26 5.73
C LEU A 121 14.58 -4.22 4.96
N LEU A 122 14.42 -5.01 3.88
CA LEU A 122 13.22 -4.97 3.06
C LEU A 122 12.01 -5.53 3.83
N PRO A 123 10.86 -4.82 3.85
CA PRO A 123 9.70 -5.18 4.67
C PRO A 123 8.82 -6.27 4.05
N GLY A 124 9.18 -6.80 2.89
CA GLY A 124 8.43 -7.86 2.22
C GLY A 124 9.07 -8.30 0.91
N ALA A 125 8.37 -9.21 0.22
CA ALA A 125 8.80 -9.72 -1.08
C ALA A 125 8.78 -8.62 -2.15
N THR A 126 9.84 -8.55 -2.95
CA THR A 126 9.93 -7.65 -4.11
C THR A 126 9.16 -8.16 -5.34
N ALA A 127 8.63 -9.39 -5.27
CA ALA A 127 7.96 -10.11 -6.36
C ALA A 127 8.77 -10.24 -7.66
N GLY A 128 10.08 -10.00 -7.59
CA GLY A 128 11.05 -10.06 -8.67
C GLY A 128 12.47 -10.05 -8.11
N ASN A 129 13.48 -10.02 -8.99
CA ASN A 129 14.89 -10.07 -8.58
C ASN A 129 15.23 -8.89 -7.64
N PRO A 130 15.66 -9.14 -6.40
CA PRO A 130 15.73 -8.09 -5.38
C PRO A 130 17.01 -7.26 -5.42
N SER A 131 18.05 -7.68 -6.14
CA SER A 131 19.40 -7.09 -6.04
C SER A 131 19.44 -5.57 -6.31
N LEU A 132 18.74 -5.11 -7.34
CA LEU A 132 18.65 -3.68 -7.66
C LEU A 132 17.86 -2.90 -6.61
N THR A 133 16.79 -3.48 -6.07
CA THR A 133 16.02 -2.88 -4.98
C THR A 133 16.86 -2.76 -3.71
N ILE A 134 17.60 -3.83 -3.34
CA ILE A 134 18.53 -3.82 -2.20
C ILE A 134 19.57 -2.71 -2.40
N THR A 135 20.17 -2.64 -3.60
CA THR A 135 21.17 -1.61 -3.93
C THR A 135 20.58 -0.20 -3.80
N ALA A 136 19.42 0.06 -4.39
CA ALA A 136 18.78 1.38 -4.32
C ALA A 136 18.43 1.80 -2.88
N VAL A 137 17.97 0.86 -2.06
CA VAL A 137 17.68 1.12 -0.64
C VAL A 137 18.98 1.37 0.14
N ALA A 138 20.00 0.55 -0.06
CA ALA A 138 21.31 0.69 0.57
C ALA A 138 21.93 2.06 0.28
N GLU A 139 21.95 2.47 -0.99
CA GLU A 139 22.47 3.78 -1.44
C GLU A 139 21.74 4.95 -0.77
N ARG A 140 20.40 4.89 -0.74
CA ARG A 140 19.60 5.92 -0.05
C ARG A 140 19.92 5.98 1.44
N CYS A 141 20.05 4.83 2.10
CA CYS A 141 20.26 4.73 3.53
C CYS A 141 21.68 5.18 3.93
N ILE A 142 22.72 4.75 3.20
CA ILE A 142 24.09 5.16 3.49
C ILE A 142 24.29 6.66 3.28
N GLU A 143 23.70 7.24 2.24
CA GLU A 143 23.77 8.70 2.01
C GLU A 143 23.17 9.49 3.17
N ARG A 144 22.05 9.02 3.72
CA ARG A 144 21.42 9.64 4.89
C ARG A 144 22.22 9.43 6.17
N ALA A 145 22.80 8.24 6.35
CA ALA A 145 23.69 7.95 7.47
C ALA A 145 24.91 8.88 7.45
N VAL A 146 25.56 9.08 6.30
CA VAL A 146 26.71 9.98 6.16
C VAL A 146 26.34 11.42 6.50
N ARG A 147 25.22 11.94 5.97
CA ARG A 147 24.72 13.28 6.33
C ARG A 147 24.55 13.45 7.84
N ARG A 148 24.00 12.45 8.50
CA ARG A 148 23.78 12.47 9.95
C ARG A 148 25.08 12.38 10.75
N ILE A 149 25.98 11.49 10.36
CA ILE A 149 27.27 11.25 11.06
C ILE A 149 28.19 12.47 10.92
N THR A 150 28.22 13.09 9.74
CA THR A 150 29.08 14.25 9.46
C THR A 150 28.47 15.58 9.89
N GLY A 151 27.15 15.62 10.12
CA GLY A 151 26.42 16.86 10.35
C GLY A 151 26.26 17.74 9.10
N ASP A 152 26.58 17.21 7.90
CA ASP A 152 26.45 17.91 6.64
C ASP A 152 25.18 17.46 5.89
N PRO A 153 24.09 18.24 5.90
CA PRO A 153 22.86 17.89 5.18
C PRO A 153 23.02 17.97 3.66
N SER A 154 24.05 18.66 3.16
CA SER A 154 24.31 18.85 1.72
C SER A 154 25.11 17.71 1.10
N TRP A 155 25.70 16.85 1.93
CA TRP A 155 26.52 15.74 1.46
C TRP A 155 25.76 14.86 0.46
N ARG A 156 26.41 14.52 -0.65
CA ARG A 156 25.96 13.50 -1.61
C ARG A 156 27.17 12.71 -2.09
N ALA A 157 26.94 11.47 -2.51
CA ALA A 157 27.98 10.64 -3.07
C ALA A 157 28.59 11.32 -4.33
N PRO A 158 29.90 11.62 -4.38
CA PRO A 158 30.52 12.37 -5.49
C PRO A 158 30.32 11.72 -6.86
N GLU A 159 30.27 10.39 -6.90
CA GLU A 159 30.03 9.60 -8.10
C GLU A 159 28.66 9.88 -8.75
N ARG A 160 27.67 10.40 -8.02
CA ARG A 160 26.37 10.78 -8.58
C ARG A 160 26.48 11.81 -9.70
N ASP A 161 27.46 12.71 -9.62
CA ASP A 161 27.66 13.76 -10.62
C ASP A 161 28.15 13.19 -11.96
N SER A 162 28.64 11.93 -11.97
CA SER A 162 29.10 11.22 -13.16
C SER A 162 28.08 10.23 -13.76
N LEU A 163 26.92 10.06 -13.11
CA LEU A 163 25.90 9.09 -13.55
C LEU A 163 25.11 9.61 -14.75
N VAL A 164 25.08 8.81 -15.82
CA VAL A 164 24.24 9.06 -17.00
C VAL A 164 23.13 8.02 -17.04
N PRO A 165 21.84 8.42 -16.95
CA PRO A 165 20.73 7.49 -17.11
C PRO A 165 20.81 6.74 -18.43
N ARG A 166 20.68 5.42 -18.40
CA ARG A 166 20.61 4.59 -19.60
C ARG A 166 19.26 3.89 -19.65
N PRO A 167 18.66 3.77 -20.85
CA PRO A 167 17.46 2.97 -21.01
C PRO A 167 17.79 1.51 -20.69
N ILE A 168 16.99 0.89 -19.83
CA ILE A 168 17.06 -0.54 -19.53
C ILE A 168 16.08 -1.22 -20.50
N PRO A 169 16.55 -2.04 -21.47
CA PRO A 169 15.67 -2.68 -22.46
C PRO A 169 14.52 -3.47 -21.81
N GLU A 170 14.77 -4.09 -20.67
CA GLU A 170 13.82 -4.86 -19.89
C GLU A 170 12.64 -4.02 -19.38
N ASP A 171 12.84 -2.73 -19.09
CA ASP A 171 11.77 -1.83 -18.62
C ASP A 171 10.66 -1.71 -19.67
N THR A 172 11.04 -1.71 -20.95
CA THR A 172 10.06 -1.65 -22.05
C THR A 172 9.20 -2.91 -22.10
N ALA A 173 9.83 -4.08 -21.91
CA ALA A 173 9.16 -5.36 -21.88
C ALA A 173 8.24 -5.48 -20.64
N VAL A 174 8.74 -5.11 -19.46
CA VAL A 174 7.96 -5.09 -18.21
C VAL A 174 6.76 -4.15 -18.34
N ALA A 175 6.96 -2.94 -18.87
CA ALA A 175 5.88 -1.98 -19.07
C ALA A 175 4.83 -2.50 -20.07
N ALA A 176 5.24 -3.19 -21.14
CA ALA A 176 4.33 -3.81 -22.08
C ALA A 176 3.50 -4.94 -21.45
N VAL A 177 4.14 -5.81 -20.66
CA VAL A 177 3.46 -6.89 -19.92
C VAL A 177 2.50 -6.31 -18.88
N ALA A 178 2.91 -5.30 -18.12
CA ALA A 178 2.05 -4.64 -17.14
C ALA A 178 0.82 -4.01 -17.78
N ARG A 179 0.98 -3.30 -18.92
CA ARG A 179 -0.15 -2.77 -19.69
C ARG A 179 -1.10 -3.87 -20.16
N ARG A 180 -0.57 -4.98 -20.69
CA ARG A 180 -1.38 -6.12 -21.14
C ARG A 180 -2.10 -6.81 -19.98
N ALA A 181 -1.44 -6.98 -18.83
CA ALA A 181 -2.05 -7.55 -17.63
C ALA A 181 -3.17 -6.66 -17.09
N ALA A 182 -3.00 -5.34 -17.08
CA ALA A 182 -4.05 -4.38 -16.71
C ALA A 182 -5.25 -4.40 -17.67
N VAL A 183 -5.03 -4.74 -18.95
CA VAL A 183 -6.11 -4.93 -19.93
C VAL A 183 -6.86 -6.26 -19.72
N LEU A 184 -6.15 -7.31 -19.28
CA LEU A 184 -6.71 -8.65 -19.07
C LEU A 184 -7.37 -8.83 -17.69
N ARG A 185 -6.83 -8.21 -16.64
CA ARG A 185 -7.47 -8.12 -15.34
C ARG A 185 -8.43 -6.95 -15.36
N ARG A 186 -9.73 -7.23 -15.41
CA ARG A 186 -10.77 -6.27 -15.01
C ARG A 186 -11.10 -6.55 -13.55
N PRO A 187 -10.38 -5.98 -12.57
CA PRO A 187 -10.70 -6.19 -11.18
C PRO A 187 -12.14 -5.77 -10.86
N ALA A 188 -12.71 -6.39 -9.83
CA ALA A 188 -14.03 -6.06 -9.34
C ALA A 188 -13.94 -4.86 -8.41
N GLY A 189 -14.42 -3.71 -8.87
CA GLY A 189 -14.33 -2.45 -8.16
C GLY A 189 -15.68 -1.92 -7.68
N VAL A 190 -15.63 -0.79 -6.98
CA VAL A 190 -16.80 -0.03 -6.53
C VAL A 190 -16.56 1.46 -6.78
N ARG A 191 -17.60 2.16 -7.20
CA ARG A 191 -17.64 3.61 -7.29
C ARG A 191 -18.84 4.15 -6.54
N PHE A 192 -18.67 5.28 -5.86
CA PHE A 192 -19.77 6.00 -5.23
C PHE A 192 -19.53 7.50 -5.27
N SER A 193 -20.57 8.28 -5.01
CA SER A 193 -20.49 9.74 -4.97
C SER A 193 -21.03 10.28 -3.65
N GLU A 194 -20.41 11.35 -3.19
CA GLU A 194 -20.71 12.01 -1.93
C GLU A 194 -20.78 13.52 -2.13
N VAL A 195 -21.74 14.15 -1.44
CA VAL A 195 -21.85 15.61 -1.39
C VAL A 195 -21.78 16.04 0.06
N MET A 196 -20.86 16.97 0.35
CA MET A 196 -20.71 17.57 1.66
C MET A 196 -20.82 19.08 1.56
N THR A 197 -21.38 19.71 2.59
CA THR A 197 -21.48 21.16 2.70
C THR A 197 -21.09 21.60 4.10
N GLY A 198 -20.51 22.79 4.24
CA GLY A 198 -20.21 23.33 5.56
C GLY A 198 -19.46 24.63 5.47
N THR A 199 -18.61 24.86 6.47
CA THR A 199 -17.78 26.06 6.55
C THR A 199 -16.31 25.69 6.68
N VAL A 200 -15.45 26.46 6.01
CA VAL A 200 -13.99 26.36 6.11
C VAL A 200 -13.43 27.73 6.41
N ARG A 201 -12.27 27.79 7.05
CA ARG A 201 -11.53 29.04 7.27
C ARG A 201 -10.16 28.87 6.63
N LEU A 202 -9.79 29.86 5.81
CA LEU A 202 -8.49 29.90 5.14
C LEU A 202 -7.37 30.25 6.12
N PRO A 203 -6.13 29.83 5.86
CA PRO A 203 -4.96 30.25 6.63
C PRO A 203 -4.78 31.77 6.59
N GLY A 204 -4.41 32.35 7.75
CA GLY A 204 -4.11 33.77 7.89
C GLY A 204 -4.91 34.47 9.00
N PRO A 205 -4.40 35.58 9.55
CA PRO A 205 -5.02 36.31 10.66
C PRO A 205 -6.42 36.88 10.32
N ASP A 206 -6.66 37.18 9.04
CA ASP A 206 -7.95 37.71 8.54
C ASP A 206 -8.85 36.64 7.91
N GLY A 207 -8.52 35.36 8.06
CA GLY A 207 -9.30 34.26 7.50
C GLY A 207 -10.71 34.23 8.08
N LEU A 208 -11.71 34.70 7.33
CA LEU A 208 -13.12 34.58 7.71
C LEU A 208 -13.65 33.19 7.35
N PRO A 209 -14.60 32.63 8.14
CA PRO A 209 -15.29 31.41 7.77
C PRO A 209 -16.09 31.61 6.47
N GLY A 210 -15.78 30.83 5.44
CA GLY A 210 -16.50 30.79 4.17
C GLY A 210 -17.32 29.52 4.02
N ALA A 211 -18.48 29.61 3.34
CA ALA A 211 -19.24 28.42 2.96
C ALA A 211 -18.46 27.56 1.97
N ALA A 212 -18.45 26.25 2.17
CA ALA A 212 -17.79 25.29 1.28
C ALA A 212 -18.72 24.15 0.88
N GLN A 213 -18.55 23.67 -0.35
CA GLN A 213 -19.25 22.52 -0.89
C GLN A 213 -18.26 21.59 -1.60
N LEU A 214 -18.34 20.31 -1.30
CA LEU A 214 -17.64 19.22 -1.97
C LEU A 214 -18.66 18.35 -2.68
N ARG A 215 -18.41 18.06 -3.96
CA ARG A 215 -19.11 17.01 -4.71
C ARG A 215 -18.06 16.08 -5.27
N LEU A 216 -17.93 14.92 -4.63
CA LEU A 216 -16.84 13.99 -4.86
C LEU A 216 -17.38 12.67 -5.40
N SER A 217 -16.62 12.05 -6.27
CA SER A 217 -16.79 10.68 -6.71
C SER A 217 -15.52 9.92 -6.36
N VAL A 218 -15.70 8.79 -5.70
CA VAL A 218 -14.61 7.92 -5.24
C VAL A 218 -14.58 6.71 -6.15
N ASP A 219 -13.42 6.43 -6.75
CA ASP A 219 -13.21 5.22 -7.55
C ASP A 219 -12.31 4.24 -6.79
N ILE A 220 -12.80 3.01 -6.64
CA ILE A 220 -12.05 1.87 -6.14
C ILE A 220 -12.01 0.86 -7.29
N PRO A 221 -10.96 0.87 -8.12
CA PRO A 221 -10.89 -0.01 -9.29
C PRO A 221 -10.77 -1.49 -8.92
N ASP A 222 -10.17 -1.79 -7.77
CA ASP A 222 -9.99 -3.14 -7.24
C ASP A 222 -10.32 -3.16 -5.74
N LEU A 223 -11.44 -3.79 -5.38
CA LEU A 223 -11.88 -3.87 -3.99
C LEU A 223 -10.96 -4.74 -3.14
N ASP A 224 -10.40 -5.81 -3.69
CA ASP A 224 -9.53 -6.71 -2.93
C ASP A 224 -8.19 -6.03 -2.63
N ALA A 225 -7.65 -5.29 -3.60
CA ALA A 225 -6.46 -4.46 -3.39
C ALA A 225 -6.70 -3.36 -2.34
N LEU A 226 -7.88 -2.71 -2.37
CA LEU A 226 -8.24 -1.73 -1.35
C LEU A 226 -8.24 -2.37 0.04
N ILE A 227 -8.94 -3.50 0.23
CA ILE A 227 -9.06 -4.16 1.54
C ILE A 227 -7.69 -4.63 2.07
N GLY A 228 -6.81 -5.07 1.15
CA GLY A 228 -5.45 -5.51 1.48
C GLY A 228 -4.47 -4.37 1.82
N ASP A 229 -4.73 -3.15 1.36
CA ASP A 229 -3.91 -1.97 1.68
C ASP A 229 -4.19 -1.49 3.12
N PRO A 230 -3.21 -1.49 4.05
CA PRO A 230 -3.40 -0.99 5.42
C PRO A 230 -3.87 0.48 5.52
N ALA A 231 -3.58 1.28 4.48
CA ALA A 231 -4.00 2.69 4.40
C ALA A 231 -5.37 2.88 3.73
N HIS A 232 -5.97 1.80 3.19
CA HIS A 232 -7.27 1.75 2.53
C HIS A 232 -7.50 2.95 1.58
N SER A 233 -6.54 3.22 0.71
CA SER A 233 -6.54 4.47 -0.06
C SER A 233 -7.28 4.36 -1.40
N ALA A 234 -8.16 5.33 -1.67
CA ALA A 234 -8.95 5.42 -2.90
C ALA A 234 -8.77 6.79 -3.57
N ALA A 235 -8.86 6.80 -4.90
CA ALA A 235 -8.78 8.02 -5.70
C ALA A 235 -10.11 8.79 -5.64
N VAL A 236 -10.01 10.10 -5.55
CA VAL A 236 -11.16 11.01 -5.49
C VAL A 236 -11.06 12.04 -6.61
N TYR A 237 -12.18 12.25 -7.29
CA TYR A 237 -12.35 13.29 -8.29
C TYR A 237 -13.69 14.00 -8.08
N GLY A 238 -13.88 15.14 -8.72
CA GLY A 238 -15.12 15.91 -8.63
C GLY A 238 -14.84 17.39 -8.53
N THR A 239 -15.67 18.11 -7.77
CA THR A 239 -15.57 19.56 -7.65
C THR A 239 -15.60 20.02 -6.21
N ILE A 240 -14.88 21.11 -5.94
CA ILE A 240 -14.92 21.86 -4.69
C ILE A 240 -15.31 23.31 -4.98
N ARG A 241 -16.11 23.90 -4.09
CA ARG A 241 -16.36 25.34 -4.06
C ARG A 241 -16.10 25.84 -2.65
N VAL A 242 -15.27 26.85 -2.51
CA VAL A 242 -15.01 27.58 -1.26
C VAL A 242 -15.33 29.05 -1.48
N ALA A 243 -16.25 29.60 -0.70
CA ALA A 243 -16.62 31.01 -0.77
C ALA A 243 -15.42 31.89 -0.44
N GLY A 244 -15.14 32.87 -1.30
CA GLY A 244 -13.93 33.69 -1.28
C GLY A 244 -12.98 33.27 -2.40
N PRO A 245 -12.17 32.21 -2.24
CA PRO A 245 -11.17 31.80 -3.24
C PRO A 245 -11.75 31.36 -4.58
N THR A 246 -12.92 30.75 -4.59
CA THR A 246 -13.54 30.23 -5.82
C THR A 246 -14.95 30.79 -6.00
N ALA A 247 -15.20 31.53 -7.08
CA ALA A 247 -16.52 32.03 -7.44
C ALA A 247 -17.46 30.88 -7.87
N GLN A 248 -16.91 29.94 -8.65
CA GLN A 248 -17.60 28.75 -9.16
C GLN A 248 -16.94 27.45 -8.67
N PRO A 249 -17.62 26.29 -8.71
CA PRO A 249 -16.99 25.02 -8.40
C PRO A 249 -15.79 24.73 -9.33
N VAL A 250 -14.64 24.43 -8.75
CA VAL A 250 -13.40 24.06 -9.46
C VAL A 250 -13.16 22.56 -9.39
N MET A 251 -12.46 22.03 -10.40
CA MET A 251 -12.15 20.60 -10.48
C MET A 251 -11.07 20.20 -9.45
N VAL A 252 -11.29 19.07 -8.80
CA VAL A 252 -10.30 18.41 -7.94
C VAL A 252 -9.45 17.48 -8.80
N ALA A 253 -8.13 17.69 -8.82
CA ALA A 253 -7.18 16.83 -9.52
C ALA A 253 -6.25 16.14 -8.51
N GLY A 254 -6.24 14.80 -8.48
CA GLY A 254 -5.34 14.04 -7.61
C GLY A 254 -5.79 13.94 -6.15
N GLY A 255 -7.08 14.06 -5.88
CA GLY A 255 -7.62 13.89 -4.52
C GLY A 255 -7.51 12.43 -4.02
N ARG A 256 -7.34 12.28 -2.70
CA ARG A 256 -7.27 10.98 -2.02
C ARG A 256 -8.25 10.88 -0.86
N LEU A 257 -8.78 9.68 -0.68
CA LEU A 257 -9.58 9.28 0.47
C LEU A 257 -8.95 8.04 1.10
N HIS A 258 -8.60 8.13 2.38
CA HIS A 258 -8.21 6.97 3.18
C HIS A 258 -9.42 6.49 3.97
N LEU A 259 -9.90 5.29 3.67
CA LEU A 259 -11.14 4.74 4.22
C LEU A 259 -10.86 3.96 5.50
N LEU A 260 -11.12 4.57 6.66
CA LEU A 260 -11.02 3.88 7.96
C LEU A 260 -9.59 3.34 8.23
N ALA A 261 -8.58 4.12 7.86
CA ALA A 261 -7.19 3.78 8.16
C ALA A 261 -6.95 3.75 9.68
N THR A 262 -6.01 2.90 10.10
CA THR A 262 -5.61 2.75 11.50
C THR A 262 -4.66 3.89 11.88
N VAL A 263 -4.93 4.58 12.99
CA VAL A 263 -4.02 5.58 13.54
C VAL A 263 -3.16 4.93 14.63
N ASP A 264 -1.84 5.00 14.49
CA ASP A 264 -0.83 4.56 15.48
C ASP A 264 -1.00 3.11 15.98
N GLY A 265 -1.57 2.22 15.15
CA GLY A 265 -1.87 0.83 15.54
C GLY A 265 -2.97 0.68 16.59
N GLY A 266 -3.68 1.76 16.95
CA GLY A 266 -4.76 1.76 17.93
C GLY A 266 -6.14 1.35 17.38
N PRO A 267 -7.16 1.23 18.23
CA PRO A 267 -8.52 0.85 17.81
C PRO A 267 -9.26 1.98 17.08
N ALA A 268 -8.72 3.20 17.07
CA ALA A 268 -9.33 4.32 16.37
C ALA A 268 -9.22 4.12 14.85
N ARG A 269 -10.33 4.34 14.16
CA ARG A 269 -10.39 4.36 12.69
C ARG A 269 -10.63 5.78 12.24
N THR A 270 -9.86 6.21 11.24
CA THR A 270 -9.96 7.56 10.70
C THR A 270 -10.26 7.51 9.22
N MET A 271 -11.22 8.33 8.78
CA MET A 271 -11.45 8.59 7.38
C MET A 271 -10.86 9.94 7.02
N THR A 272 -9.85 9.95 6.15
CA THR A 272 -9.05 11.15 5.83
C THR A 272 -9.23 11.53 4.36
N TYR A 273 -9.58 12.78 4.12
CA TYR A 273 -9.76 13.39 2.80
C TYR A 273 -8.60 14.35 2.56
N GLN A 274 -7.94 14.20 1.41
CA GLN A 274 -6.91 15.11 0.93
C GLN A 274 -7.35 15.61 -0.45
N ILE A 275 -7.83 16.84 -0.49
CA ILE A 275 -8.52 17.41 -1.67
C ILE A 275 -7.76 18.66 -2.11
N PRO A 276 -6.79 18.52 -3.04
CA PRO A 276 -6.11 19.67 -3.62
C PRO A 276 -7.05 20.43 -4.56
N PHE A 277 -6.93 21.75 -4.58
CA PHE A 277 -7.67 22.61 -5.50
C PHE A 277 -6.90 23.90 -5.78
N THR A 278 -7.29 24.58 -6.86
CA THR A 278 -6.69 25.86 -7.26
C THR A 278 -7.77 26.92 -7.24
N ASP A 279 -7.47 28.08 -6.67
CA ASP A 279 -8.41 29.19 -6.60
C ASP A 279 -8.46 30.02 -7.89
N ASP A 280 -9.36 31.01 -7.95
CA ASP A 280 -9.57 31.84 -9.14
C ASP A 280 -8.33 32.70 -9.50
N THR A 281 -7.37 32.85 -8.57
CA THR A 281 -6.11 33.59 -8.77
C THR A 281 -4.96 32.69 -9.23
N GLY A 282 -5.18 31.37 -9.28
CA GLY A 282 -4.15 30.38 -9.62
C GLY A 282 -3.36 29.87 -8.42
N ARG A 283 -3.72 30.25 -7.19
CA ARG A 283 -3.05 29.75 -5.98
C ARG A 283 -3.55 28.35 -5.62
N HIS A 284 -2.62 27.48 -5.29
CA HIS A 284 -2.90 26.10 -4.90
C HIS A 284 -3.20 26.00 -3.40
N TRP A 285 -4.20 25.20 -3.08
CA TRP A 285 -4.67 24.93 -1.72
C TRP A 285 -4.89 23.44 -1.53
N LEU A 286 -4.79 22.99 -0.28
CA LEU A 286 -5.18 21.64 0.11
C LEU A 286 -6.27 21.70 1.17
N LEU A 287 -7.43 21.10 0.89
CA LEU A 287 -8.42 20.80 1.92
C LEU A 287 -8.09 19.43 2.53
N HIS A 288 -7.71 19.44 3.80
CA HIS A 288 -7.51 18.24 4.62
C HIS A 288 -8.72 18.06 5.53
N GLY A 289 -9.43 16.94 5.38
CA GLY A 289 -10.56 16.58 6.21
C GLY A 289 -10.31 15.30 7.00
N THR A 290 -10.57 15.31 8.29
CA THR A 290 -10.38 14.15 9.16
C THR A 290 -11.67 13.84 9.90
N LYS A 291 -12.04 12.56 9.88
CA LYS A 291 -13.21 12.04 10.57
C LYS A 291 -12.80 10.86 11.45
N HIS A 292 -12.87 11.08 12.75
CA HIS A 292 -12.57 10.04 13.73
C HIS A 292 -13.81 9.23 14.06
N VAL A 293 -13.72 7.92 13.88
CA VAL A 293 -14.73 6.95 14.33
C VAL A 293 -14.33 6.50 15.74
N ARG A 294 -14.99 7.03 16.77
CA ARG A 294 -14.79 6.72 18.19
C ARG A 294 -16.13 6.55 18.93
N ARG A 295 -16.12 5.83 20.06
CA ARG A 295 -17.30 5.65 20.93
C ARG A 295 -17.75 6.99 21.55
N GLY A 296 -18.98 7.40 21.25
CA GLY A 296 -19.73 8.44 21.98
C GLY A 296 -20.82 7.84 22.86
N ARG A 297 -21.19 8.50 23.97
CA ARG A 297 -22.06 7.92 25.02
C ARG A 297 -23.48 7.53 24.59
N ARG A 298 -24.05 8.07 23.50
CA ARG A 298 -25.44 7.78 23.04
C ARG A 298 -25.72 8.14 21.57
N THR A 299 -25.03 7.57 20.58
CA THR A 299 -25.37 7.87 19.17
C THR A 299 -25.24 6.67 18.25
N ASN A 300 -26.28 6.46 17.44
CA ASN A 300 -26.30 5.56 16.28
C ASN A 300 -25.00 5.71 15.45
N PRO A 301 -24.32 4.61 15.06
CA PRO A 301 -23.08 4.68 14.27
C PRO A 301 -23.20 5.54 13.00
N TRP A 302 -24.40 5.67 12.43
CA TRP A 302 -24.66 6.53 11.29
C TRP A 302 -24.64 8.03 11.61
N THR A 303 -25.06 8.47 12.81
CA THR A 303 -25.05 9.90 13.17
C THR A 303 -23.66 10.40 13.57
N ALA A 304 -22.79 9.53 14.10
CA ALA A 304 -21.38 9.82 14.33
C ALA A 304 -20.58 10.00 13.02
N THR A 305 -21.14 9.51 11.91
CA THR A 305 -20.49 9.45 10.60
C THR A 305 -20.93 10.61 9.69
N THR A 306 -21.44 11.72 10.23
CA THR A 306 -21.97 12.84 9.42
C THR A 306 -21.15 14.12 9.45
N ARG A 307 -20.09 14.19 10.27
CA ARG A 307 -19.28 15.39 10.47
C ARG A 307 -17.83 15.13 10.07
N LEU A 308 -17.28 16.02 9.25
CA LEU A 308 -15.89 16.05 8.82
C LEU A 308 -15.26 17.32 9.40
N ALA A 309 -14.23 17.16 10.24
CA ALA A 309 -13.42 18.29 10.68
C ALA A 309 -12.45 18.61 9.55
N VAL A 310 -12.38 19.86 9.11
CA VAL A 310 -11.60 20.23 7.92
C VAL A 310 -10.68 21.40 8.22
N ALA A 311 -9.58 21.47 7.49
CA ALA A 311 -8.71 22.63 7.40
C ALA A 311 -8.35 22.85 5.92
N VAL A 312 -8.19 24.11 5.53
CA VAL A 312 -7.52 24.47 4.28
C VAL A 312 -6.12 24.89 4.66
N VAL A 313 -5.12 24.31 4.01
CA VAL A 313 -3.69 24.56 4.27
C VAL A 313 -2.95 24.82 2.96
N ASP A 314 -1.74 25.35 3.06
CA ASP A 314 -0.82 25.43 1.92
C ASP A 314 -0.33 23.99 1.58
N PRO A 315 -0.23 23.59 0.29
CA PRO A 315 0.11 22.21 -0.08
C PRO A 315 1.47 21.70 0.46
N ASP A 316 2.39 22.61 0.77
CA ASP A 316 3.73 22.31 1.29
C ASP A 316 3.77 22.12 2.82
N GLU A 317 2.65 22.35 3.52
CA GLU A 317 2.56 22.24 4.98
C GLU A 317 2.42 20.77 5.43
N ARG A 318 3.18 20.36 6.48
CA ARG A 318 3.19 18.96 6.94
C ARG A 318 1.82 18.49 7.46
N TYR A 319 1.39 17.33 6.96
CA TYR A 319 0.06 16.73 7.17
C TYR A 319 -0.26 16.32 8.63
N ASP A 320 0.77 16.10 9.45
CA ASP A 320 0.71 15.35 10.71
C ASP A 320 0.16 16.17 11.90
N ALA A 321 0.00 17.49 11.72
CA ALA A 321 -0.37 18.43 12.80
C ALA A 321 -1.43 19.47 12.38
N VAL A 322 -2.21 19.18 11.34
CA VAL A 322 -3.20 20.14 10.81
C VAL A 322 -4.36 20.31 11.80
N ILE A 323 -4.50 21.53 12.35
CA ILE A 323 -5.59 21.89 13.26
C ILE A 323 -6.85 22.19 12.44
N PRO A 324 -7.98 21.48 12.66
CA PRO A 324 -9.21 21.75 11.93
C PRO A 324 -9.74 23.17 12.19
N THR A 325 -9.88 23.96 11.13
CA THR A 325 -10.40 25.35 11.18
C THR A 325 -11.85 25.48 10.71
N GLY A 326 -12.44 24.38 10.21
CA GLY A 326 -13.78 24.32 9.66
C GLY A 326 -14.47 22.97 9.91
N ARG A 327 -15.74 22.89 9.48
CA ARG A 327 -16.56 21.69 9.62
C ARG A 327 -17.44 21.52 8.39
N MET A 328 -17.45 20.31 7.84
CA MET A 328 -18.38 19.91 6.79
C MET A 328 -19.31 18.81 7.28
N THR A 329 -20.53 18.80 6.77
CA THR A 329 -21.53 17.80 7.09
C THR A 329 -22.19 17.22 5.86
N ILE A 330 -22.54 15.94 5.96
CA ILE A 330 -23.46 15.29 5.04
C ILE A 330 -24.85 15.30 5.69
N THR A 331 -25.84 15.82 4.97
CA THR A 331 -27.23 15.80 5.46
C THR A 331 -27.78 14.38 5.41
N ALA A 332 -28.82 14.07 6.18
CA ALA A 332 -29.47 12.75 6.13
C ALA A 332 -29.95 12.37 4.72
N ARG A 333 -30.43 13.37 3.95
CA ARG A 333 -30.82 13.22 2.55
C ARG A 333 -29.62 12.85 1.67
N GLU A 334 -28.50 13.54 1.82
CA GLU A 334 -27.29 13.26 1.03
C GLU A 334 -26.64 11.94 1.44
N ALA A 335 -26.71 11.55 2.71
CA ALA A 335 -26.26 10.23 3.15
C ALA A 335 -27.11 9.09 2.55
N ALA A 336 -28.44 9.25 2.50
CA ALA A 336 -29.31 8.31 1.82
C ALA A 336 -29.03 8.25 0.31
N ARG A 337 -28.76 9.40 -0.33
CA ARG A 337 -28.34 9.47 -1.75
C ARG A 337 -27.00 8.80 -1.99
N LEU A 338 -26.02 8.98 -1.12
CA LEU A 338 -24.71 8.32 -1.23
C LEU A 338 -24.89 6.81 -1.37
N LEU A 339 -25.71 6.19 -0.50
CA LEU A 339 -25.96 4.74 -0.54
C LEU A 339 -26.56 4.28 -1.88
N THR A 340 -27.37 5.12 -2.56
CA THR A 340 -27.93 4.77 -3.88
C THR A 340 -26.96 4.99 -5.04
N THR A 341 -25.86 5.73 -4.82
CA THR A 341 -24.81 5.96 -5.82
C THR A 341 -23.75 4.87 -5.87
N ILE A 342 -23.74 3.94 -4.90
CA ILE A 342 -22.75 2.86 -4.86
C ILE A 342 -23.03 1.88 -6.00
N ARG A 343 -22.11 1.81 -6.97
CA ARG A 343 -22.20 0.95 -8.16
C ARG A 343 -20.95 0.09 -8.29
N PRO A 344 -21.07 -1.16 -8.77
CA PRO A 344 -19.91 -1.94 -9.14
C PRO A 344 -19.22 -1.36 -10.38
N THR A 345 -17.91 -1.55 -10.49
CA THR A 345 -17.08 -1.17 -11.64
C THR A 345 -16.20 -2.35 -12.08
N GLY A 346 -15.67 -2.30 -13.31
CA GLY A 346 -14.83 -3.37 -13.84
C GLY A 346 -15.61 -4.69 -13.99
N ALA A 347 -15.11 -5.78 -13.39
CA ALA A 347 -15.83 -7.05 -13.27
C ALA A 347 -16.72 -7.15 -12.02
N GLY A 348 -16.98 -6.02 -11.35
CA GLY A 348 -17.79 -5.97 -10.14
C GLY A 348 -19.24 -6.38 -10.38
N THR A 349 -19.84 -6.97 -9.36
CA THR A 349 -21.26 -7.35 -9.33
C THR A 349 -21.94 -6.74 -8.11
N PRO A 350 -23.28 -6.87 -7.94
CA PRO A 350 -23.93 -6.48 -6.69
C PRO A 350 -23.31 -7.13 -5.44
N ALA A 351 -22.72 -8.33 -5.56
CA ALA A 351 -21.98 -8.96 -4.47
C ALA A 351 -20.71 -8.20 -4.08
N THR A 352 -20.03 -7.56 -5.05
CA THR A 352 -18.87 -6.68 -4.78
C THR A 352 -19.29 -5.48 -3.93
N VAL A 353 -20.45 -4.87 -4.23
CA VAL A 353 -21.00 -3.77 -3.42
C VAL A 353 -21.35 -4.24 -2.00
N ALA A 354 -21.95 -5.42 -1.86
CA ALA A 354 -22.26 -5.99 -0.55
C ALA A 354 -20.98 -6.27 0.28
N ARG A 355 -19.93 -6.82 -0.35
CA ARG A 355 -18.62 -7.03 0.30
C ARG A 355 -17.99 -5.71 0.75
N PHE A 356 -18.07 -4.66 -0.07
CA PHE A 356 -17.60 -3.32 0.32
C PHE A 356 -18.38 -2.77 1.54
N GLY A 357 -19.70 -2.93 1.56
CA GLY A 357 -20.52 -2.57 2.73
C GLY A 357 -20.14 -3.35 3.99
N LEU A 358 -19.93 -4.67 3.89
CA LEU A 358 -19.47 -5.51 4.99
C LEU A 358 -18.09 -5.08 5.50
N PHE A 359 -17.16 -4.73 4.61
CA PHE A 359 -15.86 -4.18 5.00
C PHE A 359 -16.01 -2.90 5.84
N LEU A 360 -16.76 -1.90 5.35
CA LEU A 360 -16.97 -0.65 6.07
C LEU A 360 -17.61 -0.87 7.44
N THR A 361 -18.68 -1.67 7.48
CA THR A 361 -19.37 -1.99 8.75
C THR A 361 -18.48 -2.78 9.71
N GLY A 362 -17.63 -3.67 9.21
CA GLY A 362 -16.68 -4.44 10.00
C GLY A 362 -15.54 -3.60 10.58
N GLU A 363 -14.98 -2.65 9.83
CA GLU A 363 -13.97 -1.72 10.34
C GLU A 363 -14.56 -0.74 11.36
N VAL A 364 -15.76 -0.22 11.11
CA VAL A 364 -16.50 0.58 12.09
C VAL A 364 -16.76 -0.25 13.35
N GLY A 365 -17.29 -1.47 13.21
CA GLY A 365 -17.55 -2.39 14.32
C GLY A 365 -16.31 -2.68 15.16
N ARG A 366 -15.15 -2.90 14.53
CA ARG A 366 -13.87 -3.08 15.25
C ARG A 366 -13.48 -1.84 16.05
N ALA A 367 -13.67 -0.64 15.50
CA ALA A 367 -13.43 0.61 16.23
C ALA A 367 -14.32 0.77 17.47
N PHE A 368 -15.56 0.26 17.41
CA PHE A 368 -16.52 0.29 18.52
C PHE A 368 -16.29 -0.82 19.56
N LEU A 369 -15.91 -2.04 19.13
CA LEU A 369 -15.77 -3.22 19.98
C LEU A 369 -14.39 -3.32 20.67
N GLN A 370 -13.29 -2.88 20.04
CA GLN A 370 -11.95 -2.94 20.67
C GLN A 370 -11.72 -1.84 21.73
N GLY A 371 -12.69 -0.93 21.91
CA GLY A 371 -12.69 0.05 23.00
C GLY A 371 -13.16 -0.48 24.36
N THR A 372 -13.36 -1.79 24.53
CA THR A 372 -13.85 -2.41 25.79
C THR A 372 -12.76 -3.02 26.69
N SER A 373 -11.47 -2.92 26.35
CA SER A 373 -10.41 -3.34 27.29
C SER A 373 -9.70 -2.14 27.92
N ARG A 374 -10.33 -1.50 28.90
CA ARG A 374 -9.65 -0.81 30.01
C ARG A 374 -10.51 -0.92 31.26
#